data_AF-A0AAJ1VUZ4-F1
#
_entry.id   AF-A0AAJ1VUZ4-F1
#
_cell.length_a   1.000
_cell.length_b   1.000
_cell.length_c   1.000
_cell.angle_alpha   90.00
_cell.angle_beta   90.00
_cell.angle_gamma   90.00
#
_symmetry.space_group_name_H-M   'P 1'
#
loop_
_entity.id
_entity.type
_entity.pdbx_description
1 polymer ?
#
loop_
_entity_poly.entity_id
_entity_poly.type
_entity_poly.pdbx_seq_one_letter_code
_entity_poly.pdbx_strand_id
1 'polypeptide(L)' 'MYTQKDFEKFESVLAYCKKRLPEPSLPSEQSLETAMQYGQKMDFFDSRNKLSQSGELLAGLLLSTDA' A
#
# COMPACT_ATOMS: atom_id res chain seq x y z
N MET A 1 -5.36 11.94 14.10
CA MET A 1 -6.09 10.75 14.59
C MET A 1 -6.44 9.93 13.36
N TYR A 2 -6.08 8.65 13.30
CA TYR A 2 -6.41 7.80 12.15
C TYR A 2 -7.83 7.28 12.29
N THR A 3 -8.59 7.36 11.21
CA THR A 3 -9.92 6.76 11.12
C THR A 3 -9.83 5.33 10.59
N GLN A 4 -10.88 4.54 10.78
CA GLN A 4 -11.00 3.21 10.16
C GLN A 4 -10.80 3.28 8.63
N LYS A 5 -11.32 4.34 7.99
CA LYS A 5 -11.19 4.57 6.56
C LYS A 5 -9.74 4.83 6.14
N ASP A 6 -8.95 5.50 6.97
CA ASP A 6 -7.52 5.73 6.67
C ASP A 6 -6.74 4.41 6.72
N PHE A 7 -7.12 3.52 7.63
CA PHE A 7 -6.52 2.18 7.73
C PHE A 7 -6.86 1.31 6.52
N GLU A 8 -8.14 1.26 6.14
CA GLU A 8 -8.61 0.50 4.96
C GLU A 8 -7.92 0.97 3.65
N LYS A 9 -7.81 2.29 3.46
CA LYS A 9 -7.06 2.85 2.32
C LYS A 9 -5.61 2.41 2.33
N PHE A 10 -4.95 2.49 3.48
CA PHE A 10 -3.56 2.08 3.61
C PHE A 10 -3.38 0.59 3.26
N GLU A 11 -4.25 -0.28 3.80
CA GLU A 11 -4.23 -1.71 3.50
C GLU A 11 -4.45 -2.03 2.02
N SER A 12 -5.39 -1.33 1.37
CA SER A 12 -5.66 -1.52 -0.07
C SER A 12 -4.42 -1.22 -0.92
N VAL A 13 -3.71 -0.12 -0.62
CA VAL A 13 -2.50 0.29 -1.33
C VAL A 13 -1.34 -0.65 -1.01
N LEU A 14 -1.22 -1.12 0.23
CA LEU A 14 -0.22 -2.11 0.61
C LEU A 14 -0.45 -3.45 -0.10
N ALA A 15 -1.69 -3.91 -0.18
CA ALA A 15 -2.07 -5.12 -0.92
C ALA A 15 -1.75 -4.98 -2.42
N TYR A 16 -2.00 -3.81 -3.01
CA TYR A 16 -1.59 -3.50 -4.38
C TYR A 16 -0.07 -3.59 -4.56
N CYS A 17 0.71 -3.01 -3.64
CA CYS A 17 2.17 -3.08 -3.67
C CYS A 17 2.65 -4.53 -3.61
N LYS A 18 2.08 -5.36 -2.71
CA LYS A 18 2.40 -6.80 -2.61
C LYS A 18 2.14 -7.55 -3.92
N LYS A 19 1.01 -7.27 -4.60
CA LYS A 19 0.66 -7.89 -5.90
C LYS A 19 1.62 -7.52 -7.03
N ARG A 20 2.37 -6.42 -6.91
CA ARG A 20 3.36 -5.98 -7.91
C ARG A 20 4.74 -6.59 -7.71
N LEU A 21 4.97 -7.29 -6.61
CA LEU A 21 6.22 -8.01 -6.38
C LEU A 21 6.20 -9.34 -7.18
N PRO A 22 7.27 -9.66 -7.92
CA PRO A 22 7.36 -10.92 -8.65
C PRO A 22 7.52 -12.11 -7.69
N GLU A 23 6.45 -12.91 -7.56
CA GLU A 23 6.39 -14.28 -6.98
C GLU A 23 6.65 -14.48 -5.46
N PRO A 24 6.12 -15.57 -4.86
CA PRO A 24 5.75 -15.69 -3.45
C PRO A 24 6.82 -16.34 -2.56
N SER A 25 8.09 -16.39 -3.00
CA SER A 25 9.14 -17.15 -2.32
C SER A 25 9.80 -16.42 -1.14
N LEU A 26 9.46 -15.15 -0.91
CA LEU A 26 9.92 -14.42 0.27
C LEU A 26 9.07 -14.77 1.50
N PRO A 27 9.68 -15.00 2.68
CA PRO A 27 8.97 -15.05 3.95
C PRO A 27 8.01 -13.87 4.10
N SER A 28 6.84 -14.07 4.72
CA SER A 28 5.77 -13.08 4.83
C SER A 28 6.26 -11.72 5.36
N GLU A 29 7.19 -11.72 6.31
CA GLU A 29 7.82 -10.52 6.86
C GLU A 29 8.67 -9.76 5.82
N GLN A 30 9.47 -10.47 5.02
CA GLN A 30 10.24 -9.87 3.92
C GLN A 30 9.32 -9.38 2.80
N SER A 31 8.18 -10.05 2.57
CA SER A 31 7.18 -9.60 1.61
C SER A 31 6.55 -8.26 2.01
N LEU A 32 6.37 -8.03 3.32
CA LEU A 32 5.81 -6.79 3.85
C LEU A 32 6.82 -5.64 3.70
N GLU A 33 8.06 -5.84 4.15
CA GLU A 33 9.11 -4.82 4.04
C GLU A 33 9.35 -4.44 2.58
N THR A 34 9.45 -5.43 1.69
CA THR A 34 9.66 -5.18 0.26
C THR A 34 8.48 -4.43 -0.37
N ALA A 35 7.24 -4.73 0.02
CA ALA A 35 6.07 -4.02 -0.48
C ALA A 35 6.01 -2.57 0.04
N MET A 36 6.42 -2.33 1.29
CA MET A 36 6.53 -0.99 1.85
C MET A 36 7.61 -0.18 1.13
N GLN A 37 8.78 -0.76 0.89
CA GLN A 37 9.87 -0.14 0.12
C GLN A 37 9.44 0.17 -1.32
N TYR A 38 8.75 -0.77 -1.97
CA TYR A 38 8.18 -0.55 -3.30
C TYR A 38 7.18 0.62 -3.28
N GLY A 39 6.25 0.63 -2.33
CA GLY A 39 5.26 1.70 -2.19
C GLY A 39 5.91 3.07 -1.95
N GLN A 40 6.96 3.15 -1.13
CA GLN A 40 7.75 4.38 -0.94
C GLN A 40 8.45 4.82 -2.24
N LYS A 41 9.06 3.87 -2.98
CA LYS A 41 9.72 4.17 -4.27
C LYS A 41 8.75 4.70 -5.32
N MET A 42 7.49 4.25 -5.27
CA MET A 42 6.41 4.71 -6.15
C MET A 42 5.69 5.96 -5.63
N ASP A 43 6.20 6.58 -4.56
CA ASP A 43 5.60 7.71 -3.87
C ASP A 43 4.23 7.42 -3.23
N PHE A 44 3.78 6.18 -3.10
CA PHE A 44 2.49 5.90 -2.45
C PHE A 44 2.52 6.07 -0.92
N PHE A 45 3.69 5.83 -0.31
CA PHE A 45 3.91 6.00 1.12
C PHE A 45 4.97 7.07 1.39
N ASP A 46 4.73 7.92 2.40
CA ASP A 46 5.74 8.84 2.94
C ASP A 46 6.79 8.11 3.80
N SER A 47 7.83 8.83 4.23
CA SER A 47 8.91 8.30 5.07
C SER A 47 8.46 7.81 6.46
N ARG A 48 7.20 8.08 6.84
CA ARG A 48 6.58 7.63 8.10
C ARG A 48 5.51 6.57 7.85
N ASN A 49 5.49 5.96 6.67
CA ASN A 49 4.51 4.95 6.25
C ASN A 49 3.06 5.45 6.30
N LYS A 50 2.85 6.73 5.98
CA LYS A 50 1.52 7.29 5.72
C LYS A 50 1.25 7.32 4.23
N LEU A 51 0.00 7.31 3.82
CA LEU A 51 -0.32 7.59 2.42
C LEU A 51 0.12 9.02 2.07
N SER A 52 0.84 9.13 0.95
CA SER A 52 1.06 10.40 0.29
C SER A 52 -0.21 10.83 -0.46
N GLN A 53 -0.15 11.97 -1.16
CA GLN A 53 -1.24 12.36 -2.06
C GLN A 53 -1.47 11.35 -3.20
N SER A 54 -0.40 10.80 -3.79
CA SER A 54 -0.53 9.80 -4.86
C SER A 54 -1.05 8.46 -4.33
N GLY A 55 -0.67 8.08 -3.11
CA GLY A 55 -1.23 6.92 -2.39
C GLY A 55 -2.72 7.07 -2.09
N GLU A 56 -3.17 8.24 -1.65
CA GLU A 56 -4.60 8.53 -1.42
C GLU A 56 -5.44 8.41 -2.70
N LEU A 57 -4.91 8.89 -3.83
CA LEU A 57 -5.57 8.75 -5.13
C LEU A 57 -5.67 7.28 -5.55
N LEU A 58 -4.59 6.52 -5.39
CA LEU A 58 -4.58 5.09 -5.70
C LEU A 58 -5.57 4.32 -4.82
N ALA A 59 -5.62 4.61 -3.51
CA ALA A 59 -6.59 4.01 -2.61
C ALA A 59 -8.03 4.30 -3.06
N GLY A 60 -8.31 5.52 -3.51
CA GLY A 60 -9.61 5.89 -4.07
C GLY A 60 -9.98 5.05 -5.30
N LEU A 61 -9.03 4.80 -6.20
CA LEU A 61 -9.26 3.96 -7.38
C LEU A 61 -9.51 2.49 -6.99
N LEU A 62 -8.69 1.93 -6.10
CA LEU A 62 -8.78 0.53 -5.67
C LEU A 62 -10.09 0.23 -4.93
N LEU A 63 -10.47 1.11 -3.99
CA LEU A 63 -11.70 0.93 -3.21
C LEU A 63 -12.97 1.22 -4.03
N SER A 64 -12.86 1.95 -5.14
CA SER A 64 -13.99 2.16 -6.07
C SER A 64 -14.20 0.96 -7.01
N THR A 65 -13.19 0.12 -7.20
CA THR A 65 -13.25 -1.06 -8.08
C THR A 65 -13.77 -2.33 -7.38
N ASP A 66 -13.95 -2.30 -6.06
CA ASP A 66 -14.50 -3.41 -5.25
C ASP A 66 -16.00 -3.22 -4.91
N ALA A 67 -16.70 -2.28 -5.57
CA ALA A 67 -18.13 -1.99 -5.39
C ALA A 67 -19.04 -2.65 -6.45
#